data_AF-A0A5B0RH28-F1
#
_entry.id   AF-A0A5B0RH28-F1
#
_cell.length_a   1.000
_cell.length_b   1.000
_cell.length_c   1.000
_cell.angle_alpha   90.00
_cell.angle_beta   90.00
_cell.angle_gamma   90.00
#
_symmetry.space_group_name_H-M   'P 1'
#
loop_
_entity.id
_entity.type
_entity.pdbx_description
1 polymer ?
#
loop_
_entity_poly.entity_id
_entity_poly.type
_entity_poly.pdbx_seq_one_letter_code
_entity_poly.pdbx_strand_id
1 'polypeptide(L)'
;MDDHQIVVTDYSEFSGSDDETDSSDTQDASNNSDALNENEDPWKIIITDLLSQGHKGPAIVTILRETHDYEISLSTLARKRKMWGLQLRDLPKKPRPAIRASIVSSHSKGLQLKEIQARLLKETGVDVSVRTIKRYMSQLNLKQLANDLAQGIVTRQQVNDCISHIRTDLLSTASGYRVVTKILKTYYSIRLPRTVVYNILQEIEPDAVEARRRQACKRRVYRTHGPNHIWSCDGHDKLKRFGLCIYGFIDAWSRKILGMFVHVTNNDPRHIGVYFLQLVKAAGGIPLKVTTDYGTETIDMSALQMMLSYQNTPALTMEEAKLRMHFTKSTHNQKIESLWSQLMKQHNQAIINNIMPEIENGDYDENDYLQKNLFLFLWLPVLQTSLDRWVHLKNETRKRKDRRIELPTGFAPEFLYGTPEHFGTEDHLVPIPVSRIENLLLEHYPDREEMFRQTPPWFHETAMSIMNRIGLRFSNITIGTVWLAFYEMLPHIRQQFPPGSFPTEELETQDPLTDSTRTNFA
;
A
#
# COMPACT_ATOMS: atom_id res chain seq x y z
N MET A 1 3.76 -55.95 -62.49
CA MET A 1 3.91 -56.28 -61.07
C MET A 1 3.78 -54.98 -60.30
N ASP A 2 2.66 -54.29 -60.47
CA ASP A 2 1.27 -54.66 -60.16
C ASP A 2 0.94 -53.95 -58.86
N ASP A 3 0.24 -52.83 -58.97
CA ASP A 3 -1.22 -52.73 -59.10
C ASP A 3 -1.90 -52.93 -57.75
N HIS A 4 -2.45 -51.82 -57.24
CA HIS A 4 -3.86 -51.80 -56.90
C HIS A 4 -4.38 -50.37 -57.08
N GLN A 5 -4.94 -50.11 -58.26
CA GLN A 5 -6.00 -49.12 -58.47
C GLN A 5 -7.26 -49.44 -57.64
N ILE A 6 -8.03 -48.39 -57.33
CA ILE A 6 -9.50 -48.19 -57.52
C ILE A 6 -9.79 -46.79 -56.90
N VAL A 7 -9.95 -45.69 -57.65
CA VAL A 7 -11.10 -45.18 -58.45
C VAL A 7 -12.21 -44.46 -57.62
N VAL A 8 -12.20 -43.11 -57.73
CA VAL A 8 -13.28 -42.11 -57.98
C VAL A 8 -14.44 -41.92 -56.97
N THR A 9 -14.67 -40.65 -56.54
CA THR A 9 -15.89 -39.85 -56.86
C THR A 9 -15.77 -38.34 -56.52
N ASP A 10 -16.31 -37.57 -57.47
CA ASP A 10 -16.52 -36.13 -57.72
C ASP A 10 -16.82 -35.07 -56.63
N TYR A 11 -16.26 -33.88 -56.94
CA TYR A 11 -16.62 -32.46 -56.74
C TYR A 11 -17.53 -31.96 -55.59
N SER A 12 -17.09 -30.86 -54.95
CA SER A 12 -17.94 -29.67 -54.82
C SER A 12 -17.12 -28.37 -54.88
N GLU A 13 -17.54 -27.49 -55.78
CA GLU A 13 -17.09 -26.10 -55.96
C GLU A 13 -17.27 -25.27 -54.67
N PHE A 14 -16.58 -24.13 -54.60
CA PHE A 14 -16.59 -23.07 -53.56
C PHE A 14 -15.59 -23.21 -52.40
N SER A 15 -14.31 -22.95 -52.67
CA SER A 15 -13.44 -22.32 -51.66
C SER A 15 -12.27 -21.59 -52.33
N GLY A 16 -12.35 -20.26 -52.39
CA GLY A 16 -11.23 -19.36 -52.65
C GLY A 16 -11.33 -18.17 -51.69
N SER A 17 -10.22 -17.81 -51.06
CA SER A 17 -10.12 -16.67 -50.13
C SER A 17 -10.04 -15.35 -50.90
N ASP A 18 -10.89 -14.37 -50.56
CA ASP A 18 -10.89 -13.04 -51.20
C ASP A 18 -9.77 -12.11 -50.68
N ASP A 19 -9.09 -12.47 -49.58
CA ASP A 19 -8.09 -11.62 -48.94
C ASP A 19 -6.84 -12.45 -48.61
N GLU A 20 -5.97 -12.70 -49.58
CA GLU A 20 -4.61 -13.15 -49.29
C GLU A 20 -3.72 -11.96 -48.92
N THR A 21 -3.04 -12.09 -47.78
CA THR A 21 -1.99 -11.18 -47.31
C THR A 21 -0.66 -11.64 -47.86
N ASP A 22 0.02 -10.79 -48.62
CA ASP A 22 1.46 -10.91 -48.77
C ASP A 22 2.17 -9.59 -48.45
N SER A 23 3.25 -9.74 -47.70
CA SER A 23 4.05 -8.70 -47.06
C SER A 23 5.39 -8.60 -47.78
N SER A 24 5.69 -7.44 -48.36
CA SER A 24 7.07 -6.98 -48.52
C SER A 24 7.11 -5.45 -48.59
N ASP A 25 8.00 -4.88 -47.78
CA ASP A 25 8.30 -3.46 -47.67
C ASP A 25 8.97 -2.92 -48.94
N THR A 26 8.64 -1.69 -49.33
CA THR A 26 9.63 -0.62 -49.59
C THR A 26 8.96 0.74 -49.76
N GLN A 27 9.65 1.78 -49.28
CA GLN A 27 9.27 3.19 -49.29
C GLN A 27 9.26 3.77 -50.71
N ASP A 28 8.35 4.70 -50.99
CA ASP A 28 8.74 6.03 -51.47
C ASP A 28 7.59 7.03 -51.41
N ALA A 29 7.96 8.28 -51.13
CA ALA A 29 7.08 9.42 -50.93
C ALA A 29 6.80 10.16 -52.25
N SER A 30 5.56 10.62 -52.45
CA SER A 30 5.28 12.00 -52.93
C SER A 30 3.79 12.29 -53.02
N ASN A 31 3.44 13.45 -52.48
CA ASN A 31 2.21 14.25 -52.63
C ASN A 31 1.32 13.97 -53.85
N ASN A 32 0.00 13.95 -53.62
CA ASN A 32 -0.87 14.91 -54.28
C ASN A 32 -2.14 15.18 -53.46
N SER A 33 -2.53 16.45 -53.48
CA SER A 33 -3.79 17.02 -53.03
C SER A 33 -5.01 16.33 -53.65
N ASP A 34 -6.18 16.47 -53.01
CA ASP A 34 -7.46 16.84 -53.64
C ASP A 34 -8.54 16.86 -52.56
N ALA A 35 -9.09 18.03 -52.22
CA ALA A 35 -10.24 18.66 -52.87
C ALA A 35 -11.57 17.95 -52.56
N LEU A 36 -12.46 18.68 -51.88
CA LEU A 36 -13.87 18.36 -51.74
C LEU A 36 -14.47 18.07 -53.12
N ASN A 37 -15.13 16.93 -53.29
CA ASN A 37 -15.94 16.67 -54.50
C ASN A 37 -17.29 16.05 -54.11
N GLU A 38 -18.31 16.87 -54.23
CA GLU A 38 -19.71 16.49 -54.33
C GLU A 38 -19.90 15.70 -55.64
N ASN A 39 -19.89 14.37 -55.54
CA ASN A 39 -20.51 13.38 -56.45
C ASN A 39 -20.05 11.99 -56.00
N GLU A 40 -20.70 11.42 -54.99
CA GLU A 40 -20.46 10.01 -54.66
C GLU A 40 -20.99 9.14 -55.80
N ASP A 41 -20.08 8.38 -56.44
CA ASP A 41 -20.39 7.40 -57.49
C ASP A 41 -21.60 6.54 -57.03
N PRO A 42 -22.75 6.53 -57.74
CA PRO A 42 -23.95 5.80 -57.33
C PRO A 42 -23.68 4.31 -57.06
N TRP A 43 -22.68 3.74 -57.75
CA TRP A 43 -22.27 2.36 -57.55
C TRP A 43 -21.59 2.14 -56.21
N LYS A 44 -20.87 3.15 -55.70
CA LYS A 44 -20.23 3.09 -54.39
C LYS A 44 -21.27 2.94 -53.29
N ILE A 45 -22.40 3.63 -53.37
CA ILE A 45 -23.48 3.58 -52.37
C ILE A 45 -24.14 2.19 -52.37
N ILE A 46 -24.55 1.71 -53.55
CA ILE A 46 -25.24 0.40 -53.72
C ILE A 46 -24.32 -0.75 -53.28
N ILE A 47 -23.07 -0.75 -53.72
CA ILE A 47 -22.10 -1.80 -53.37
C ILE A 47 -21.76 -1.75 -51.87
N THR A 48 -21.69 -0.57 -51.27
CA THR A 48 -21.48 -0.42 -49.82
C THR A 48 -22.66 -1.00 -49.02
N ASP A 49 -23.90 -0.76 -49.45
CA ASP A 49 -25.11 -1.30 -48.81
C ASP A 49 -25.16 -2.84 -48.91
N LEU A 50 -24.96 -3.40 -50.11
CA LEU A 50 -24.96 -4.86 -50.34
C LEU A 50 -23.87 -5.58 -49.53
N LEU A 51 -22.68 -4.97 -49.43
CA LEU A 51 -21.60 -5.49 -48.58
C LEU A 51 -21.95 -5.37 -47.09
N SER A 52 -22.66 -4.32 -46.66
CA SER A 52 -23.10 -4.14 -45.26
C SER A 52 -24.16 -5.18 -44.83
N GLN A 53 -24.94 -5.67 -45.79
CA GLN A 53 -25.92 -6.76 -45.63
C GLN A 53 -25.26 -8.15 -45.65
N GLY A 54 -23.96 -8.23 -45.99
CA GLY A 54 -23.15 -9.45 -45.91
C GLY A 54 -23.07 -10.26 -47.21
N HIS A 55 -23.52 -9.71 -48.34
CA HIS A 55 -23.38 -10.35 -49.64
C HIS A 55 -21.90 -10.42 -50.06
N LYS A 56 -21.50 -11.51 -50.71
CA LYS A 56 -20.13 -11.75 -51.23
C LYS A 56 -20.04 -11.48 -52.72
N GLY A 57 -18.82 -11.41 -53.26
CA GLY A 57 -18.53 -11.04 -54.66
C GLY A 57 -19.50 -11.60 -55.70
N PRO A 58 -19.72 -12.92 -55.78
CA PRO A 58 -20.65 -13.52 -56.75
C PRO A 58 -22.10 -13.06 -56.56
N ALA A 59 -22.59 -13.03 -55.32
CA ALA A 59 -23.96 -12.60 -55.01
C ALA A 59 -24.18 -11.10 -55.29
N ILE A 60 -23.16 -10.26 -55.10
CA ILE A 60 -23.23 -8.83 -55.41
C ILE A 60 -23.37 -8.62 -56.93
N VAL A 61 -22.64 -9.38 -57.73
CA VAL A 61 -22.75 -9.30 -59.21
C VAL A 61 -24.14 -9.73 -59.66
N THR A 62 -24.70 -10.79 -59.09
CA THR A 62 -26.08 -11.24 -59.38
C THR A 62 -27.11 -10.16 -59.03
N ILE A 63 -27.02 -9.58 -57.84
CA ILE A 63 -27.98 -8.54 -57.38
C ILE A 63 -27.86 -7.27 -58.22
N LEU A 64 -26.66 -6.86 -58.61
CA LEU A 64 -26.45 -5.70 -59.47
C LEU A 64 -27.04 -5.91 -60.87
N ARG A 65 -26.96 -7.13 -61.43
CA ARG A 65 -27.55 -7.47 -62.73
C ARG A 65 -29.08 -7.53 -62.67
N GLU A 66 -29.63 -8.16 -61.63
CA GLU A 66 -31.07 -8.41 -61.54
C GLU A 66 -31.88 -7.21 -61.02
N THR A 67 -31.31 -6.41 -60.11
CA THR A 67 -32.05 -5.36 -59.40
C THR A 67 -31.71 -3.95 -59.88
N HIS A 68 -30.54 -3.77 -60.48
CA HIS A 68 -30.02 -2.45 -60.86
C HIS A 68 -29.58 -2.35 -62.33
N ASP A 69 -29.82 -3.41 -63.13
CA ASP A 69 -29.49 -3.51 -64.57
C ASP A 69 -28.02 -3.21 -64.91
N TYR A 70 -27.11 -3.51 -63.97
CA TYR A 70 -25.67 -3.31 -64.14
C TYR A 70 -24.95 -4.63 -64.39
N GLU A 71 -24.40 -4.82 -65.58
CA GLU A 71 -23.49 -5.93 -65.88
C GLU A 71 -22.05 -5.58 -65.54
N ILE A 72 -21.52 -6.19 -64.49
CA ILE A 72 -20.11 -6.07 -64.12
C ILE A 72 -19.47 -7.44 -63.91
N SER A 73 -18.20 -7.56 -64.30
CA SER A 73 -17.40 -8.74 -63.97
C SER A 73 -16.94 -8.70 -62.51
N LEU A 74 -16.64 -9.88 -61.94
CA LEU A 74 -16.01 -9.99 -60.61
C LEU A 74 -14.69 -9.21 -60.52
N SER A 75 -13.90 -9.19 -61.60
CA SER A 75 -12.66 -8.41 -61.69
C SER A 75 -12.91 -6.90 -61.64
N THR A 76 -14.00 -6.42 -62.26
CA THR A 76 -14.40 -5.02 -62.22
C THR A 76 -14.88 -4.62 -60.84
N LEU A 77 -15.67 -5.48 -60.18
CA LEU A 77 -16.09 -5.31 -58.78
C LEU A 77 -14.88 -5.24 -57.84
N ALA A 78 -13.90 -6.15 -57.99
CA ALA A 78 -12.68 -6.15 -57.19
C ALA A 78 -11.84 -4.89 -57.38
N ARG A 79 -11.66 -4.43 -58.63
CA ARG A 79 -10.95 -3.19 -58.95
C ARG A 79 -11.65 -1.96 -58.35
N LYS A 80 -12.97 -1.85 -58.50
CA LYS A 80 -13.76 -0.74 -57.94
C LYS A 80 -13.74 -0.75 -56.41
N ARG A 81 -13.84 -1.91 -55.77
CA ARG A 81 -13.65 -2.08 -54.31
C ARG A 81 -12.28 -1.59 -53.84
N LYS A 82 -11.21 -1.93 -54.57
CA LYS A 82 -9.85 -1.46 -54.28
C LYS A 82 -9.72 0.06 -54.43
N MET A 83 -10.25 0.64 -55.51
CA MET A 83 -10.23 2.09 -55.74
C MET A 83 -11.00 2.89 -54.69
N TRP A 84 -12.12 2.36 -54.19
CA TRP A 84 -12.92 3.03 -53.15
C TRP A 84 -12.48 2.70 -51.72
N GLY A 85 -11.46 1.85 -51.53
CA GLY A 85 -11.05 1.38 -50.21
C GLY A 85 -12.10 0.51 -49.49
N LEU A 86 -13.03 -0.12 -50.22
CA LEU A 86 -14.10 -0.95 -49.65
C LEU A 86 -13.59 -2.37 -49.36
N GLN A 87 -12.98 -2.55 -48.19
CA GLN A 87 -12.60 -3.88 -47.68
C GLN A 87 -13.67 -4.41 -46.71
N LEU A 88 -13.95 -5.71 -46.77
CA LEU A 88 -15.01 -6.34 -45.95
C LEU A 88 -14.74 -6.22 -44.43
N ARG A 89 -13.46 -6.10 -44.06
CA ARG A 89 -12.99 -5.87 -42.69
C ARG A 89 -13.25 -4.45 -42.17
N ASP A 90 -13.37 -3.49 -43.07
CA ASP A 90 -13.54 -2.06 -42.76
C ASP A 90 -15.02 -1.65 -42.65
N LEU A 91 -15.94 -2.52 -43.10
CA LEU A 91 -17.38 -2.30 -42.98
C LEU A 91 -17.91 -2.59 -41.55
N PRO A 92 -18.82 -1.76 -41.02
CA PRO A 92 -19.31 -1.87 -39.65
C PRO A 92 -20.21 -3.11 -39.45
N LYS A 93 -19.65 -4.20 -38.91
CA LYS A 93 -20.43 -5.38 -38.47
C LYS A 93 -21.33 -5.01 -37.27
N LYS A 94 -22.66 -5.11 -37.39
CA LYS A 94 -23.59 -4.88 -36.27
C LYS A 94 -23.45 -6.01 -35.21
N PRO A 95 -23.46 -5.70 -33.90
CA PRO A 95 -23.40 -6.73 -32.87
C PRO A 95 -24.71 -7.52 -32.81
N ARG A 96 -24.61 -8.85 -32.63
CA ARG A 96 -25.76 -9.71 -32.36
C ARG A 96 -26.48 -9.26 -31.07
N PRO A 97 -27.80 -9.53 -30.91
CA PRO A 97 -28.58 -9.09 -29.75
C PRO A 97 -27.97 -9.45 -28.39
N ALA A 98 -27.45 -10.67 -28.22
CA ALA A 98 -26.80 -11.12 -26.99
C ALA A 98 -25.51 -10.34 -26.67
N ILE A 99 -24.69 -10.07 -27.69
CA ILE A 99 -23.46 -9.26 -27.57
C ILE A 99 -23.83 -7.81 -27.21
N ARG A 100 -24.87 -7.26 -27.85
CA ARG A 100 -25.38 -5.92 -27.55
C ARG A 100 -25.84 -5.81 -26.09
N ALA A 101 -26.63 -6.76 -25.60
CA ALA A 101 -27.11 -6.76 -24.21
C ALA A 101 -25.96 -6.81 -23.20
N SER A 102 -24.98 -7.68 -23.42
CA SER A 102 -23.81 -7.81 -22.55
C SER A 102 -22.95 -6.53 -22.53
N ILE A 103 -22.69 -5.91 -23.69
CA ILE A 103 -21.93 -4.66 -23.79
C ILE A 103 -22.66 -3.50 -23.12
N VAL A 104 -23.97 -3.36 -23.33
CA VAL A 104 -24.78 -2.30 -22.69
C VAL A 104 -24.81 -2.48 -21.17
N SER A 105 -25.06 -3.70 -20.68
CA SER A 105 -25.03 -4.02 -19.25
C SER A 105 -23.66 -3.79 -18.61
N SER A 106 -22.59 -4.06 -19.35
CA SER A 106 -21.23 -3.89 -18.85
C SER A 106 -20.81 -2.41 -18.84
N HIS A 107 -21.27 -1.64 -19.83
CA HIS A 107 -21.06 -0.19 -19.89
C HIS A 107 -21.81 0.56 -18.79
N SER A 108 -23.07 0.18 -18.51
CA SER A 108 -23.88 0.78 -17.43
C SER A 108 -23.22 0.57 -16.06
N LYS A 109 -22.66 -0.61 -15.79
CA LYS A 109 -21.88 -0.90 -14.57
C LYS A 109 -20.49 -0.25 -14.52
N GLY A 110 -20.07 0.43 -15.60
CA GLY A 110 -18.79 1.16 -15.65
C GLY A 110 -17.55 0.29 -15.71
N LEU A 111 -17.68 -0.91 -16.27
CA LEU A 111 -16.55 -1.80 -16.51
C LEU A 111 -15.60 -1.18 -17.57
N GLN A 112 -14.30 -1.39 -17.38
CA GLN A 112 -13.26 -1.05 -18.34
C GLN A 112 -13.28 -2.00 -19.52
N LEU A 113 -12.66 -1.62 -20.64
CA LEU A 113 -12.72 -2.38 -21.89
C LEU A 113 -12.31 -3.85 -21.75
N LYS A 114 -11.28 -4.14 -20.92
CA LYS A 114 -10.84 -5.52 -20.63
C LYS A 114 -11.84 -6.30 -19.78
N GLU A 115 -12.54 -5.62 -18.89
CA GLU A 115 -13.59 -6.22 -18.05
C GLU A 115 -14.86 -6.49 -18.87
N ILE A 116 -15.21 -5.58 -19.79
CA ILE A 116 -16.28 -5.79 -20.77
C ILE A 116 -15.94 -7.01 -21.64
N GLN A 117 -14.68 -7.16 -22.08
CA GLN A 117 -14.22 -8.32 -22.86
C GLN A 117 -14.39 -9.62 -22.08
N ALA A 118 -13.86 -9.68 -20.85
CA ALA A 118 -13.93 -10.88 -20.02
C ALA A 118 -15.38 -11.28 -19.70
N ARG A 119 -16.25 -10.30 -19.46
CA ARG A 119 -17.67 -10.53 -19.19
C ARG A 119 -18.44 -10.98 -20.43
N LEU A 120 -18.15 -10.37 -21.58
CA LEU A 120 -18.75 -10.76 -22.86
C LEU A 120 -18.38 -12.21 -23.21
N LEU A 121 -17.10 -12.59 -23.06
CA LEU A 121 -16.64 -13.96 -23.24
C LEU A 121 -17.39 -14.94 -22.32
N LYS A 122 -17.53 -14.58 -21.04
CA LYS A 122 -18.26 -15.41 -20.06
C LYS A 122 -19.75 -15.56 -20.38
N GLU A 123 -20.42 -14.48 -20.80
CA GLU A 123 -21.88 -14.47 -21.01
C GLU A 123 -22.29 -15.00 -22.40
N THR A 124 -21.43 -14.88 -23.42
CA THR A 124 -21.80 -15.20 -24.81
C THR A 124 -20.92 -16.26 -25.46
N GLY A 125 -19.81 -16.68 -24.82
CA GLY A 125 -18.84 -17.62 -25.38
C GLY A 125 -17.99 -17.03 -26.51
N VAL A 126 -18.16 -15.75 -26.86
CA VAL A 126 -17.45 -15.11 -27.97
C VAL A 126 -16.26 -14.31 -27.42
N ASP A 127 -15.05 -14.73 -27.79
CA ASP A 127 -13.85 -13.92 -27.55
C ASP A 127 -13.69 -12.89 -28.66
N VAL A 128 -13.55 -11.63 -28.26
CA VAL A 128 -13.41 -10.50 -29.19
C VAL A 128 -12.32 -9.56 -28.72
N SER A 129 -11.55 -9.03 -29.66
CA SER A 129 -10.54 -8.02 -29.33
C SER A 129 -11.16 -6.75 -28.74
N VAL A 130 -10.36 -6.03 -27.94
CA VAL A 130 -10.72 -4.70 -27.43
C VAL A 130 -11.06 -3.71 -28.56
N ARG A 131 -10.44 -3.84 -29.73
CA ARG A 131 -10.76 -3.02 -30.92
C ARG A 131 -12.19 -3.27 -31.39
N THR A 132 -12.62 -4.52 -31.40
CA THR A 132 -13.99 -4.92 -31.75
C THR A 132 -15.01 -4.37 -30.74
N ILE A 133 -14.70 -4.41 -29.44
CA ILE A 133 -15.56 -3.84 -28.40
C ILE A 133 -15.70 -2.33 -28.57
N LYS A 134 -14.61 -1.60 -28.81
CA LYS A 134 -14.66 -0.15 -29.10
C LYS A 134 -15.56 0.14 -30.31
N ARG A 135 -15.45 -0.66 -31.37
CA ARG A 135 -16.30 -0.53 -32.57
C ARG A 135 -17.77 -0.75 -32.24
N TYR A 136 -18.12 -1.81 -31.49
CA TYR A 136 -19.50 -2.06 -31.06
C TYR A 136 -20.05 -0.96 -30.16
N MET A 137 -19.24 -0.45 -29.22
CA MET A 137 -19.64 0.67 -28.37
C MET A 137 -19.91 1.94 -29.18
N SER A 138 -19.09 2.22 -30.20
CA SER A 138 -19.29 3.36 -31.11
C SER A 138 -20.60 3.22 -31.88
N GLN A 139 -20.91 2.03 -32.42
CA GLN A 139 -22.16 1.77 -33.13
C GLN A 139 -23.39 1.87 -32.22
N LEU A 140 -23.23 1.57 -30.92
CA LEU A 140 -24.29 1.66 -29.92
C LEU A 140 -24.37 3.07 -29.27
N ASN A 141 -23.60 4.05 -29.75
CA ASN A 141 -23.49 5.40 -29.18
C ASN A 141 -23.09 5.43 -27.68
N LEU A 142 -22.38 4.41 -27.20
CA LEU A 142 -21.94 4.28 -25.81
C LEU A 142 -20.62 5.03 -25.59
N LYS A 143 -20.71 6.31 -25.20
CA LYS A 143 -19.52 7.10 -24.83
C LYS A 143 -19.02 6.70 -23.43
N GLN A 144 -17.72 6.43 -23.28
CA GLN A 144 -17.13 6.15 -21.96
C GLN A 144 -16.95 7.41 -21.10
N LEU A 145 -16.85 8.58 -21.75
CA LEU A 145 -16.75 9.90 -21.14
C LEU A 145 -18.03 10.69 -21.42
N ALA A 146 -19.17 10.18 -20.96
CA ALA A 146 -20.40 10.96 -20.96
C ALA A 146 -20.31 12.06 -19.89
N ASN A 147 -20.80 13.24 -20.23
CA ASN A 147 -20.93 14.37 -19.31
C ASN A 147 -22.39 14.82 -19.35
N ASP A 148 -23.19 14.20 -18.49
CA ASP A 148 -24.65 14.42 -18.46
C ASP A 148 -24.99 15.88 -18.08
N LEU A 149 -24.10 16.59 -17.36
CA LEU A 149 -24.20 18.03 -17.11
C LEU A 149 -24.02 18.86 -18.40
N ALA A 150 -22.99 18.58 -19.20
CA ALA A 150 -22.76 19.31 -20.46
C ALA A 150 -23.79 18.97 -21.55
N GLN A 151 -24.46 17.83 -21.43
CA GLN A 151 -25.55 17.41 -22.31
C GLN A 151 -26.92 17.94 -21.86
N GLY A 152 -26.99 18.69 -20.74
CA GLY A 152 -28.23 19.25 -20.20
C GLY A 152 -29.20 18.20 -19.64
N ILE A 153 -28.75 16.96 -19.43
CA ILE A 153 -29.58 15.86 -18.93
C ILE A 153 -29.82 16.00 -17.42
N VAL A 154 -28.84 16.57 -16.71
CA VAL A 154 -28.88 16.78 -15.27
C VAL A 154 -28.45 18.21 -14.98
N THR A 155 -29.13 18.89 -14.06
CA THR A 155 -28.76 20.25 -13.64
C THR A 155 -27.68 20.23 -12.58
N ARG A 156 -26.95 21.36 -12.42
CA ARG A 156 -25.92 21.48 -11.38
C ARG A 156 -26.51 21.31 -9.97
N GLN A 157 -27.72 21.82 -9.74
CA GLN A 157 -28.40 21.69 -8.46
C GLN A 157 -28.68 20.21 -8.13
N GLN A 158 -29.20 19.43 -9.08
CA GLN A 158 -29.46 18.00 -8.88
C GLN A 158 -28.18 17.23 -8.50
N VAL A 159 -27.03 17.58 -9.09
CA VAL A 159 -25.75 16.94 -8.73
C VAL A 159 -25.33 17.31 -7.31
N ASN A 160 -25.52 18.56 -6.89
CA ASN A 160 -25.21 19.01 -5.53
C ASN A 160 -26.10 18.30 -4.50
N ASP A 161 -27.39 18.20 -4.76
CA ASP A 161 -28.35 17.51 -3.87
C ASP A 161 -27.99 16.02 -3.72
N CYS A 162 -27.59 15.37 -4.82
CA CYS A 162 -27.08 13.99 -4.78
C CYS A 162 -25.80 13.90 -3.94
N ILE A 163 -24.85 14.84 -4.07
CA ILE A 163 -23.63 14.84 -3.27
C ILE A 163 -23.96 15.00 -1.78
N SER A 164 -24.89 15.89 -1.41
CA SER A 164 -25.35 16.05 -0.03
C SER A 164 -25.93 14.74 0.52
N HIS A 165 -26.81 14.09 -0.23
CA HIS A 165 -27.38 12.78 0.14
C HIS A 165 -26.32 11.68 0.25
N ILE A 166 -25.26 11.71 -0.58
CA ILE A 166 -24.11 10.78 -0.49
C ILE A 166 -23.33 10.97 0.82
N ARG A 167 -23.32 12.18 1.38
CA ARG A 167 -22.62 12.50 2.63
C ARG A 167 -23.44 12.10 3.85
N THR A 168 -24.73 12.42 3.87
CA THR A 168 -25.59 12.23 5.03
C THR A 168 -26.08 10.79 5.15
N ASP A 169 -26.63 10.23 4.07
CA ASP A 169 -27.46 9.02 4.16
C ASP A 169 -26.67 7.76 3.79
N LEU A 170 -25.65 7.90 2.93
CA LEU A 170 -24.73 6.81 2.58
C LEU A 170 -23.46 6.80 3.46
N LEU A 171 -23.38 7.68 4.47
CA LEU A 171 -22.28 7.80 5.45
C LEU A 171 -20.86 7.82 4.83
N SER A 172 -20.74 8.30 3.59
CA SER A 172 -19.47 8.33 2.84
C SER A 172 -18.73 9.67 3.03
N THR A 173 -18.79 10.22 4.24
CA THR A 173 -18.38 11.59 4.61
C THR A 173 -16.94 11.94 4.19
N ALA A 174 -16.01 10.97 4.23
CA ALA A 174 -14.61 11.18 3.85
C ALA A 174 -14.27 10.88 2.36
N SER A 175 -15.20 10.38 1.56
CA SER A 175 -14.95 9.87 0.21
C SER A 175 -14.49 10.95 -0.78
N GLY A 176 -13.36 10.74 -1.46
CA GLY A 176 -12.86 11.65 -2.49
C GLY A 176 -13.60 11.54 -3.83
N TYR A 177 -13.33 12.47 -4.76
CA TYR A 177 -14.03 12.61 -6.05
C TYR A 177 -14.16 11.31 -6.86
N ARG A 178 -13.20 10.37 -6.76
CA ARG A 178 -13.25 9.08 -7.47
C ARG A 178 -14.36 8.17 -6.96
N VAL A 179 -14.56 8.12 -5.66
CA VAL A 179 -15.61 7.31 -5.01
C VAL A 179 -16.96 7.97 -5.26
N VAL A 180 -17.05 9.29 -5.09
CA VAL A 180 -18.26 10.07 -5.40
C VAL A 180 -18.67 9.88 -6.87
N THR A 181 -17.73 9.92 -7.82
CA THR A 181 -18.01 9.65 -9.25
C THR A 181 -18.62 8.26 -9.45
N LYS A 182 -18.13 7.25 -8.72
CA LYS A 182 -18.66 5.88 -8.81
C LYS A 182 -20.07 5.78 -8.22
N ILE A 183 -20.32 6.44 -7.09
CA ILE A 183 -21.62 6.45 -6.42
C ILE A 183 -22.66 7.17 -7.29
N LEU A 184 -22.34 8.36 -7.82
CA LEU A 184 -23.19 9.10 -8.76
C LEU A 184 -23.59 8.22 -9.96
N LYS A 185 -22.64 7.48 -10.51
CA LYS A 185 -22.92 6.56 -11.62
C LYS A 185 -23.78 5.36 -11.21
N THR A 186 -23.55 4.80 -10.03
CA THR A 186 -24.15 3.51 -9.63
C THR A 186 -25.53 3.66 -9.02
N TYR A 187 -25.73 4.66 -8.17
CA TYR A 187 -26.97 4.86 -7.41
C TYR A 187 -27.90 5.89 -8.05
N TYR A 188 -27.34 6.90 -8.72
CA TYR A 188 -28.11 8.00 -9.30
C TYR A 188 -28.15 7.96 -10.84
N SER A 189 -27.47 6.99 -11.47
CA SER A 189 -27.32 6.90 -12.93
C SER A 189 -26.74 8.15 -13.61
N ILE A 190 -26.04 9.01 -12.84
CA ILE A 190 -25.44 10.26 -13.31
C ILE A 190 -23.99 10.00 -13.76
N ARG A 191 -23.66 10.31 -15.01
CA ARG A 191 -22.32 10.13 -15.58
C ARG A 191 -21.64 11.47 -15.75
N LEU A 192 -20.62 11.70 -14.94
CA LEU A 192 -19.79 12.89 -14.99
C LEU A 192 -18.31 12.53 -15.14
N PRO A 193 -17.55 13.31 -15.92
CA PRO A 193 -16.10 13.22 -15.91
C PRO A 193 -15.57 13.48 -14.50
N ARG A 194 -14.50 12.77 -14.13
CA ARG A 194 -13.86 12.91 -12.82
C ARG A 194 -13.41 14.34 -12.53
N THR A 195 -12.98 15.06 -13.56
CA THR A 195 -12.56 16.47 -13.47
C THR A 195 -13.72 17.38 -13.09
N VAL A 196 -14.92 17.12 -13.63
CA VAL A 196 -16.14 17.87 -13.30
C VAL A 196 -16.54 17.63 -11.84
N VAL A 197 -16.58 16.38 -11.40
CA VAL A 197 -16.87 16.04 -9.99
C VAL A 197 -15.84 16.63 -9.04
N TYR A 198 -14.56 16.63 -9.43
CA TYR A 198 -13.49 17.26 -8.66
C TYR A 198 -13.71 18.77 -8.51
N ASN A 199 -14.04 19.48 -9.59
CA ASN A 199 -14.30 20.93 -9.54
C ASN A 199 -15.53 21.25 -8.67
N ILE A 200 -16.61 20.47 -8.82
CA ILE A 200 -17.82 20.62 -8.00
C ILE A 200 -17.48 20.42 -6.51
N LEU A 201 -16.73 19.37 -6.15
CA LEU A 201 -16.32 19.15 -4.77
C LEU A 201 -15.36 20.22 -4.24
N GLN A 202 -14.53 20.81 -5.10
CA GLN A 202 -13.65 21.92 -4.73
C GLN A 202 -14.44 23.19 -4.40
N GLU A 203 -15.62 23.37 -5.00
CA GLU A 203 -16.51 24.48 -4.70
C GLU A 203 -17.39 24.22 -3.46
N ILE A 204 -17.94 23.00 -3.31
CA ILE A 204 -18.83 22.65 -2.20
C ILE A 204 -18.05 22.43 -0.89
N GLU A 205 -16.89 21.77 -0.97
CA GLU A 205 -16.10 21.35 0.20
C GLU A 205 -14.61 21.70 0.04
N PRO A 206 -14.24 22.99 -0.14
CA PRO A 206 -12.87 23.41 -0.41
C PRO A 206 -11.88 22.92 0.65
N ASP A 207 -12.25 23.03 1.94
CA ASP A 207 -11.43 22.60 3.07
C ASP A 207 -11.18 21.08 3.05
N ALA A 208 -12.19 20.28 2.71
CA ALA A 208 -12.05 18.83 2.65
C ALA A 208 -11.21 18.39 1.43
N VAL A 209 -11.28 19.13 0.32
CA VAL A 209 -10.41 18.91 -0.85
C VAL A 209 -8.97 19.31 -0.53
N GLU A 210 -8.78 20.43 0.17
CA GLU A 210 -7.47 20.94 0.55
C GLU A 210 -6.80 20.07 1.62
N ALA A 211 -7.53 19.61 2.63
CA ALA A 211 -7.05 18.66 3.62
C ALA A 211 -6.51 17.38 2.95
N ARG A 212 -7.19 16.87 1.91
CA ARG A 212 -6.72 15.73 1.12
C ARG A 212 -5.50 16.06 0.25
N ARG A 213 -5.37 17.29 -0.27
CA ARG A 213 -4.14 17.77 -0.95
C ARG A 213 -2.96 17.87 0.02
N ARG A 214 -3.18 18.37 1.23
CA ARG A 214 -2.17 18.46 2.30
C ARG A 214 -1.70 17.08 2.77
N GLN A 215 -2.56 16.06 2.70
CA GLN A 215 -2.20 14.65 2.95
C GLN A 215 -1.44 13.97 1.80
N ALA A 216 -1.19 14.64 0.66
CA ALA A 216 -0.27 14.12 -0.35
C ALA A 216 1.17 14.30 0.15
N CYS A 217 1.60 13.39 1.03
CA CYS A 217 2.99 13.30 1.48
C CYS A 217 3.91 13.37 0.25
N LYS A 218 4.70 14.44 0.11
CA LYS A 218 5.70 14.54 -0.96
C LYS A 218 6.70 13.42 -0.73
N ARG A 219 6.69 12.40 -1.60
CA ARG A 219 7.66 11.31 -1.55
C ARG A 219 9.05 11.90 -1.78
N ARG A 220 9.91 11.82 -0.76
CA ARG A 220 11.32 12.16 -0.88
C ARG A 220 12.09 10.92 -1.32
N VAL A 221 13.14 11.13 -2.09
CA VAL A 221 14.07 10.06 -2.45
C VAL A 221 14.97 9.83 -1.24
N TYR A 222 14.86 8.65 -0.62
CA TYR A 222 15.68 8.26 0.52
C TYR A 222 16.87 7.46 -0.03
N ARG A 223 18.06 8.07 -0.07
CA ARG A 223 19.27 7.47 -0.64
C ARG A 223 20.06 6.72 0.43
N THR A 224 20.26 5.42 0.24
CA THR A 224 21.07 4.54 1.09
C THR A 224 21.85 3.56 0.22
N HIS A 225 23.06 3.21 0.63
CA HIS A 225 24.01 2.45 -0.19
C HIS A 225 23.98 0.94 0.03
N GLY A 226 23.47 0.48 1.18
CA GLY A 226 23.40 -0.93 1.54
C GLY A 226 22.85 -1.09 2.97
N PRO A 227 22.74 -2.33 3.48
CA PRO A 227 22.43 -2.56 4.88
C PRO A 227 23.51 -1.97 5.78
N ASN A 228 23.12 -1.59 7.01
CA ASN A 228 23.97 -0.96 8.02
C ASN A 228 24.55 0.40 7.61
N HIS A 229 24.18 0.94 6.45
CA HIS A 229 24.55 2.30 6.06
C HIS A 229 23.89 3.33 6.99
N ILE A 230 22.60 3.17 7.27
CA ILE A 230 21.83 4.05 8.16
C ILE A 230 20.90 3.19 9.03
N TRP A 231 21.08 3.25 10.34
CA TRP A 231 20.05 2.82 11.28
C TRP A 231 19.20 4.03 11.68
N SER A 232 17.89 3.89 11.55
CA SER A 232 16.89 4.89 11.90
C SER A 232 16.22 4.45 13.20
N CYS A 233 16.20 5.32 14.20
CA CYS A 233 15.65 5.04 15.52
C CYS A 233 14.78 6.18 16.04
N ASP A 234 13.80 5.83 16.87
CA ASP A 234 12.74 6.72 17.34
C ASP A 234 11.90 6.06 18.45
N GLY A 235 11.22 6.89 19.24
CA GLY A 235 10.24 6.48 20.25
C GLY A 235 8.81 6.50 19.71
N HIS A 236 7.95 5.66 20.27
CA HIS A 236 6.54 5.57 19.89
C HIS A 236 5.60 5.64 21.09
N ASP A 237 4.94 6.79 21.24
CA ASP A 237 4.22 7.16 22.46
C ASP A 237 2.72 6.85 22.43
N LYS A 238 2.22 6.09 21.43
CA LYS A 238 0.77 5.83 21.31
C LYS A 238 0.18 4.98 22.43
N LEU A 239 1.00 4.22 23.16
CA LEU A 239 0.60 3.46 24.34
C LEU A 239 1.05 4.12 25.65
N LYS A 240 1.69 5.30 25.58
CA LYS A 240 2.26 6.01 26.75
C LYS A 240 1.20 6.35 27.81
N ARG A 241 -0.05 6.58 27.39
CA ARG A 241 -1.18 6.78 28.31
C ARG A 241 -1.41 5.62 29.29
N PHE A 242 -0.97 4.40 28.92
CA PHE A 242 -1.05 3.21 29.76
C PHE A 242 0.25 2.92 30.51
N GLY A 243 1.24 3.83 30.45
CA GLY A 243 2.60 3.58 30.97
C GLY A 243 3.44 2.65 30.09
N LEU A 244 3.06 2.44 28.83
CA LEU A 244 3.76 1.55 27.90
C LEU A 244 4.38 2.37 26.77
N CYS A 245 5.71 2.48 26.75
CA CYS A 245 6.48 3.14 25.70
C CYS A 245 7.20 2.11 24.83
N ILE A 246 7.37 2.40 23.53
CA ILE A 246 8.10 1.52 22.61
C ILE A 246 9.21 2.32 21.96
N TYR A 247 10.43 1.80 21.95
CA TYR A 247 11.55 2.35 21.19
C TYR A 247 11.94 1.40 20.07
N GLY A 248 12.18 1.90 18.86
CA GLY A 248 12.44 1.07 17.68
C GLY A 248 13.73 1.43 16.96
N PHE A 249 14.34 0.42 16.34
CA PHE A 249 15.49 0.57 15.45
C PHE A 249 15.21 -0.16 14.12
N ILE A 250 15.44 0.51 13.00
CA ILE A 250 15.24 -0.05 11.66
C ILE A 250 16.43 0.26 10.76
N ASP A 251 16.90 -0.74 10.02
CA ASP A 251 17.86 -0.52 8.93
C ASP A 251 17.14 0.17 7.76
N ALA A 252 17.62 1.34 7.34
CA ALA A 252 16.88 2.18 6.43
C ALA A 252 16.83 1.65 4.98
N TRP A 253 17.82 0.84 4.58
CA TRP A 253 17.94 0.28 3.23
C TRP A 253 17.07 -0.98 3.06
N SER A 254 17.30 -2.00 3.88
CA SER A 254 16.54 -3.27 3.88
C SER A 254 15.14 -3.11 4.46
N ARG A 255 14.95 -2.12 5.35
CA ARG A 255 13.77 -1.95 6.20
C ARG A 255 13.55 -3.15 7.12
N LYS A 256 14.63 -3.83 7.51
CA LYS A 256 14.67 -4.83 8.58
C LYS A 256 14.57 -4.09 9.90
N ILE A 257 13.64 -4.51 10.73
CA ILE A 257 13.53 -4.03 12.10
C ILE A 257 14.62 -4.74 12.88
N LEU A 258 15.55 -3.98 13.44
CA LEU A 258 16.71 -4.51 14.16
C LEU A 258 16.32 -4.90 15.59
N GLY A 259 15.49 -4.07 16.21
CA GLY A 259 14.91 -4.35 17.52
C GLY A 259 13.80 -3.37 17.85
N MET A 260 12.89 -3.79 18.71
CA MET A 260 11.86 -2.94 19.31
C MET A 260 11.75 -3.30 20.79
N PHE A 261 11.75 -2.28 21.64
CA PHE A 261 11.89 -2.45 23.08
C PHE A 261 10.77 -1.73 23.82
N VAL A 262 10.02 -2.48 24.62
CA VAL A 262 8.94 -1.96 25.46
C VAL A 262 9.50 -1.58 26.82
N HIS A 263 9.13 -0.40 27.31
CA HIS A 263 9.63 0.14 28.58
C HIS A 263 8.64 1.14 29.18
N VAL A 264 8.86 1.54 30.43
CA VAL A 264 7.97 2.46 31.17
C VAL A 264 8.24 3.94 30.88
N THR A 265 9.50 4.34 30.70
CA THR A 265 9.91 5.75 30.53
C THR A 265 10.77 5.99 29.29
N ASN A 266 10.33 6.87 28.40
CA ASN A 266 11.11 7.28 27.22
C ASN A 266 12.06 8.45 27.48
N ASN A 267 12.22 8.88 28.73
CA ASN A 267 12.97 10.08 29.10
C ASN A 267 14.41 9.80 29.57
N ASP A 268 14.75 8.54 29.88
CA ASP A 268 16.10 8.18 30.37
C ASP A 268 16.99 7.75 29.18
N PRO A 269 18.05 8.52 28.86
CA PRO A 269 18.93 8.20 27.74
C PRO A 269 19.67 6.88 27.91
N ARG A 270 19.82 6.40 29.15
CA ARG A 270 20.57 5.18 29.46
C ARG A 270 19.86 3.94 28.91
N HIS A 271 18.53 3.90 28.88
CA HIS A 271 17.77 2.78 28.26
C HIS A 271 18.11 2.66 26.78
N ILE A 272 18.12 3.79 26.06
CA ILE A 272 18.40 3.83 24.62
C ILE A 272 19.87 3.48 24.36
N GLY A 273 20.80 3.92 25.20
CA GLY A 273 22.20 3.52 25.17
C GLY A 273 22.38 2.00 25.28
N VAL A 274 21.71 1.36 26.25
CA VAL A 274 21.77 -0.10 26.42
C VAL A 274 21.14 -0.84 25.23
N TYR A 275 19.97 -0.41 24.75
CA TYR A 275 19.34 -1.00 23.56
C TYR A 275 20.24 -0.92 22.34
N PHE A 276 20.89 0.22 22.12
CA PHE A 276 21.84 0.39 21.05
C PHE A 276 23.01 -0.60 21.16
N LEU A 277 23.65 -0.71 22.33
CA LEU A 277 24.75 -1.66 22.54
C LEU A 277 24.32 -3.13 22.39
N GLN A 278 23.10 -3.48 22.82
CA GLN A 278 22.54 -4.82 22.59
C GLN A 278 22.41 -5.14 21.10
N LEU A 279 21.92 -4.18 20.30
CA LEU A 279 21.82 -4.32 18.85
C LEU A 279 23.19 -4.38 18.18
N VAL A 280 24.12 -3.53 18.59
CA VAL A 280 25.51 -3.53 18.10
C VAL A 280 26.17 -4.89 18.40
N LYS A 281 25.95 -5.46 19.58
CA LYS A 281 26.43 -6.80 19.95
C LYS A 281 25.82 -7.87 19.06
N ALA A 282 24.50 -7.83 18.82
CA ALA A 282 23.80 -8.81 18.00
C ALA A 282 24.19 -8.73 16.51
N ALA A 283 24.42 -7.51 15.99
CA ALA A 283 24.85 -7.29 14.61
C ALA A 283 26.35 -7.58 14.40
N GLY A 284 27.16 -7.51 15.45
CA GLY A 284 28.62 -7.63 15.40
C GLY A 284 29.35 -6.32 15.09
N GLY A 285 28.67 -5.18 15.20
CA GLY A 285 29.23 -3.88 14.86
C GLY A 285 28.23 -2.74 14.90
N ILE A 286 28.70 -1.52 14.62
CA ILE A 286 27.87 -0.30 14.52
C ILE A 286 27.51 -0.01 13.05
N PRO A 287 26.39 0.67 12.78
CA PRO A 287 26.12 1.18 11.44
C PRO A 287 27.10 2.30 11.07
N LEU A 288 27.21 2.58 9.76
CA LEU A 288 27.98 3.74 9.30
C LEU A 288 27.37 5.04 9.81
N LYS A 289 26.04 5.13 9.89
CA LYS A 289 25.32 6.28 10.44
C LYS A 289 24.12 5.87 11.28
N VAL A 290 23.81 6.68 12.29
CA VAL A 290 22.56 6.63 13.04
C VAL A 290 21.77 7.90 12.77
N THR A 291 20.47 7.76 12.53
CA THR A 291 19.55 8.90 12.44
C THR A 291 18.43 8.78 13.45
N THR A 292 18.19 9.87 14.16
CA THR A 292 17.10 9.98 15.13
C THR A 292 16.57 11.41 15.20
N ASP A 293 15.44 11.58 15.86
CA ASP A 293 14.89 12.90 16.12
C ASP A 293 15.72 13.62 17.20
N TYR A 294 15.70 14.95 17.21
CA TYR A 294 16.44 15.70 18.22
C TYR A 294 15.74 15.54 19.59
N GLY A 295 16.33 14.71 20.45
CA GLY A 295 15.79 14.42 21.78
C GLY A 295 16.91 14.12 22.78
N THR A 296 16.73 14.56 24.03
CA THR A 296 17.70 14.36 25.12
C THR A 296 17.88 12.89 25.47
N GLU A 297 16.87 12.06 25.19
CA GLU A 297 16.88 10.62 25.37
C GLU A 297 17.89 9.90 24.45
N THR A 298 18.39 10.57 23.40
CA THR A 298 19.29 9.93 22.43
C THR A 298 20.77 10.25 22.64
N ILE A 299 21.11 11.02 23.70
CA ILE A 299 22.46 11.55 23.94
C ILE A 299 23.48 10.42 24.13
N ASP A 300 23.18 9.41 24.94
CA ASP A 300 24.08 8.29 25.21
C ASP A 300 24.40 7.50 23.93
N MET A 301 23.37 7.11 23.18
CA MET A 301 23.53 6.42 21.89
C MET A 301 24.34 7.26 20.91
N SER A 302 24.13 8.58 20.88
CA SER A 302 24.88 9.50 20.02
C SER A 302 26.36 9.50 20.37
N ALA A 303 26.69 9.61 21.66
CA ALA A 303 28.06 9.56 22.15
C ALA A 303 28.72 8.22 21.83
N LEU A 304 28.03 7.10 22.04
CA LEU A 304 28.50 5.76 21.74
C LEU A 304 28.77 5.57 20.23
N GLN A 305 27.85 5.99 19.36
CA GLN A 305 28.02 5.92 17.91
C GLN A 305 29.26 6.70 17.43
N MET A 306 29.44 7.92 17.94
CA MET A 306 30.57 8.78 17.60
C MET A 306 31.90 8.19 18.10
N MET A 307 31.93 7.75 19.36
CA MET A 307 33.11 7.20 20.01
C MET A 307 33.57 5.90 19.33
N LEU A 308 32.67 4.94 19.14
CA LEU A 308 32.98 3.67 18.48
C LEU A 308 33.37 3.88 17.02
N SER A 309 32.74 4.82 16.32
CA SER A 309 33.13 5.16 14.95
C SER A 309 34.56 5.66 14.84
N TYR A 310 34.95 6.58 15.73
CA TYR A 310 36.29 7.15 15.76
C TYR A 310 37.35 6.11 16.12
N GLN A 311 37.05 5.20 17.07
CA GLN A 311 37.99 4.17 17.52
C GLN A 311 38.18 3.05 16.50
N ASN A 312 37.15 2.72 15.72
CA ASN A 312 37.12 1.51 14.89
C ASN A 312 37.16 1.77 13.38
N THR A 313 37.24 3.03 12.93
CA THR A 313 37.44 3.36 11.52
C THR A 313 38.82 3.98 11.32
N PRO A 314 39.73 3.32 10.57
CA PRO A 314 41.04 3.86 10.26
C PRO A 314 40.93 5.23 9.55
N ALA A 315 41.79 6.17 9.94
CA ALA A 315 41.90 7.50 9.36
C ALA A 315 40.64 8.39 9.43
N LEU A 316 39.64 8.02 10.24
CA LEU A 316 38.46 8.86 10.48
C LEU A 316 38.80 9.98 11.47
N THR A 317 38.56 11.23 11.08
CA THR A 317 38.71 12.37 11.98
C THR A 317 37.57 12.46 13.00
N MET A 318 37.78 13.18 14.09
CA MET A 318 36.73 13.42 15.09
C MET A 318 35.52 14.17 14.50
N GLU A 319 35.76 15.08 13.56
CA GLU A 319 34.68 15.81 12.86
C GLU A 319 33.86 14.88 11.94
N GLU A 320 34.51 13.95 11.24
CA GLU A 320 33.80 12.95 10.44
C GLU A 320 33.04 11.94 11.30
N ALA A 321 33.55 11.59 12.47
CA ALA A 321 32.85 10.74 13.44
C ALA A 321 31.57 11.41 13.96
N LYS A 322 31.58 12.73 14.21
CA LYS A 322 30.37 13.50 14.55
C LYS A 322 29.31 13.41 13.46
N LEU A 323 29.70 13.47 12.19
CA LEU A 323 28.79 13.37 11.04
C LEU A 323 28.14 11.99 10.87
N ARG A 324 28.59 10.97 11.61
CA ARG A 324 27.94 9.66 11.66
C ARG A 324 26.72 9.62 12.58
N MET A 325 26.55 10.62 13.43
CA MET A 325 25.30 10.85 14.15
C MET A 325 24.52 11.97 13.47
N HIS A 326 23.29 11.69 13.02
CA HIS A 326 22.47 12.65 12.31
C HIS A 326 21.14 12.89 13.02
N PHE A 327 20.98 14.08 13.59
CA PHE A 327 19.70 14.54 14.11
C PHE A 327 18.83 15.08 12.99
N THR A 328 17.59 14.61 12.93
CA THR A 328 16.63 14.97 11.91
C THR A 328 15.32 15.44 12.53
N LYS A 329 14.44 16.08 11.74
CA LYS A 329 13.06 16.31 12.18
C LYS A 329 12.25 15.03 11.96
N SER A 330 11.26 14.73 12.81
CA SER A 330 10.32 13.59 12.67
C SER A 330 9.85 13.33 11.24
N THR A 331 9.41 14.39 10.55
CA THR A 331 8.95 14.35 9.15
C THR A 331 9.99 13.85 8.12
N HIS A 332 11.26 13.77 8.51
CA HIS A 332 12.38 13.29 7.72
C HIS A 332 12.84 11.88 8.16
N ASN A 333 12.45 11.40 9.34
CA ASN A 333 12.68 10.04 9.83
C ASN A 333 11.69 9.02 9.20
N GLN A 334 11.57 9.06 7.88
CA GLN A 334 10.45 8.45 7.14
C GLN A 334 10.34 6.93 7.27
N LYS A 335 11.45 6.23 7.55
CA LYS A 335 11.47 4.76 7.61
C LYS A 335 10.80 4.26 8.87
N ILE A 336 11.17 4.82 10.02
CA ILE A 336 10.58 4.45 11.29
C ILE A 336 9.16 5.02 11.44
N GLU A 337 8.86 6.20 10.92
CA GLU A 337 7.49 6.72 10.88
C GLU A 337 6.54 5.84 10.04
N SER A 338 7.03 5.31 8.92
CA SER A 338 6.31 4.33 8.13
C SER A 338 6.16 2.98 8.86
N LEU A 339 7.09 2.64 9.75
CA LEU A 339 7.01 1.46 10.61
C LEU A 339 5.92 1.67 11.69
N TRP A 340 5.90 2.82 12.36
CA TRP A 340 4.89 3.19 13.35
C TRP A 340 3.48 3.13 12.79
N SER A 341 3.28 3.67 11.58
CA SER A 341 1.99 3.60 10.89
C SER A 341 1.50 2.16 10.64
N GLN A 342 2.41 1.20 10.47
CA GLN A 342 2.07 -0.21 10.30
C GLN A 342 1.83 -0.90 11.64
N LEU A 343 2.70 -0.65 12.63
CA LEU A 343 2.56 -1.16 13.99
C LEU A 343 1.21 -0.77 14.59
N MET A 344 0.81 0.49 14.43
CA MET A 344 -0.49 0.97 14.89
C MET A 344 -1.65 0.16 14.33
N LYS A 345 -1.66 -0.07 13.01
CA LYS A 345 -2.77 -0.75 12.33
C LYS A 345 -2.83 -2.25 12.59
N GLN A 346 -1.68 -2.88 12.82
CA GLN A 346 -1.56 -4.34 12.83
C GLN A 346 -1.34 -4.93 14.20
N HIS A 347 -0.91 -4.11 15.18
CA HIS A 347 -0.56 -4.56 16.52
C HIS A 347 -1.20 -3.66 17.58
N ASN A 348 -0.83 -2.38 17.67
CA ASN A 348 -1.22 -1.55 18.81
C ASN A 348 -2.72 -1.25 18.88
N GLN A 349 -3.45 -1.25 17.76
CA GLN A 349 -4.91 -1.09 17.81
C GLN A 349 -5.58 -2.23 18.57
N ALA A 350 -5.10 -3.47 18.41
CA ALA A 350 -5.64 -4.62 19.14
C ALA A 350 -5.34 -4.50 20.64
N ILE A 351 -4.14 -4.02 21.00
CA ILE A 351 -3.75 -3.73 22.39
C ILE A 351 -4.68 -2.68 23.00
N ILE A 352 -4.89 -1.56 22.30
CA ILE A 352 -5.78 -0.49 22.75
C ILE A 352 -7.21 -1.01 22.96
N ASN A 353 -7.73 -1.79 22.01
CA ASN A 353 -9.08 -2.36 22.08
C ASN A 353 -9.22 -3.42 23.19
N ASN A 354 -8.11 -3.95 23.70
CA ASN A 354 -8.09 -4.90 24.80
C ASN A 354 -7.99 -4.21 26.16
N ILE A 355 -7.32 -3.05 26.25
CA ILE A 355 -7.15 -2.31 27.51
C ILE A 355 -8.31 -1.34 27.78
N MET A 356 -8.78 -0.62 26.75
CA MET A 356 -9.79 0.43 26.93
C MET A 356 -11.08 -0.04 27.61
N PRO A 357 -11.67 -1.20 27.24
CA PRO A 357 -12.91 -1.66 27.87
C PRO A 357 -12.78 -1.89 29.38
N GLU A 358 -11.65 -2.42 29.85
CA GLU A 358 -11.43 -2.67 31.27
C GLU A 358 -11.36 -1.37 32.08
N ILE A 359 -10.81 -0.30 31.49
CA ILE A 359 -10.83 1.05 32.08
C ILE A 359 -12.25 1.61 32.08
N GLU A 360 -12.95 1.53 30.95
CA GLU A 360 -14.29 2.10 30.78
C GLU A 360 -15.34 1.42 31.68
N ASN A 361 -15.21 0.12 31.92
CA ASN A 361 -16.08 -0.65 32.81
C ASN A 361 -15.74 -0.47 34.31
N GLY A 362 -14.57 0.10 34.61
CA GLY A 362 -14.06 0.22 35.98
C GLY A 362 -13.46 -1.08 36.55
N ASP A 363 -13.18 -2.07 35.69
CA ASP A 363 -12.52 -3.32 36.07
C ASP A 363 -11.01 -3.13 36.32
N TYR A 364 -10.42 -2.10 35.70
CA TYR A 364 -9.06 -1.61 35.94
C TYR A 364 -9.07 -0.10 36.24
N ASP A 365 -8.49 0.29 37.38
CA ASP A 365 -8.27 1.69 37.76
C ASP A 365 -6.79 2.07 37.65
N GLU A 366 -6.49 2.98 36.72
CA GLU A 366 -5.14 3.49 36.48
C GLU A 366 -4.59 4.37 37.62
N ASN A 367 -5.47 4.85 38.50
CA ASN A 367 -5.10 5.64 39.67
C ASN A 367 -4.86 4.76 40.92
N ASP A 368 -5.30 3.49 40.90
CA ASP A 368 -4.96 2.53 41.93
C ASP A 368 -3.52 2.06 41.71
N TYR A 369 -2.64 2.46 42.63
CA TYR A 369 -1.20 2.21 42.55
C TYR A 369 -0.86 0.70 42.49
N LEU A 370 -1.60 -0.16 43.19
CA LEU A 370 -1.36 -1.61 43.14
C LEU A 370 -1.82 -2.19 41.81
N GLN A 371 -2.98 -1.76 41.31
CA GLN A 371 -3.48 -2.17 40.00
C GLN A 371 -2.53 -1.72 38.89
N LYS A 372 -2.06 -0.47 38.90
CA LYS A 372 -1.11 0.06 37.92
C LYS A 372 0.20 -0.73 37.91
N ASN A 373 0.77 -1.04 39.08
CA ASN A 373 1.98 -1.86 39.16
C ASN A 373 1.73 -3.30 38.68
N LEU A 374 0.60 -3.92 39.05
CA LEU A 374 0.25 -5.26 38.56
C LEU A 374 0.04 -5.26 37.04
N PHE A 375 -0.59 -4.21 36.52
CA PHE A 375 -0.79 -3.99 35.10
C PHE A 375 0.57 -3.94 34.40
N LEU A 376 1.50 -3.09 34.83
CA LEU A 376 2.82 -2.98 34.21
C LEU A 376 3.62 -4.28 34.32
N PHE A 377 3.61 -4.94 35.48
CA PHE A 377 4.26 -6.23 35.70
C PHE A 377 3.80 -7.31 34.71
N LEU A 378 2.50 -7.37 34.40
CA LEU A 378 1.95 -8.35 33.47
C LEU A 378 2.09 -7.91 32.01
N TRP A 379 1.78 -6.65 31.71
CA TRP A 379 1.67 -6.16 30.34
C TRP A 379 3.02 -5.95 29.65
N LEU A 380 4.06 -5.49 30.35
CA LEU A 380 5.37 -5.22 29.74
C LEU A 380 5.99 -6.48 29.11
N PRO A 381 6.14 -7.63 29.82
CA PRO A 381 6.75 -8.83 29.26
C PRO A 381 5.88 -9.46 28.15
N VAL A 382 4.56 -9.42 28.33
CA VAL A 382 3.60 -9.99 27.36
C VAL A 382 3.59 -9.14 26.09
N LEU A 383 3.62 -7.80 26.22
CA LEU A 383 3.70 -6.89 25.08
C LEU A 383 5.04 -7.02 24.35
N GLN A 384 6.17 -7.12 25.06
CA GLN A 384 7.48 -7.37 24.46
C GLN A 384 7.46 -8.67 23.65
N THR A 385 6.97 -9.77 24.22
CA THR A 385 6.87 -11.06 23.54
C THR A 385 5.97 -10.99 22.29
N SER A 386 4.85 -10.29 22.38
CA SER A 386 3.94 -10.07 21.24
C SER A 386 4.62 -9.24 20.14
N LEU A 387 5.36 -8.21 20.53
CA LEU A 387 6.08 -7.33 19.63
C LEU A 387 7.21 -8.06 18.92
N ASP A 388 7.98 -8.88 19.62
CA ASP A 388 9.05 -9.71 19.05
C ASP A 388 8.53 -10.66 17.97
N ARG A 389 7.37 -11.28 18.21
CA ARG A 389 6.68 -12.12 17.20
C ARG A 389 6.28 -11.31 15.97
N TRP A 390 5.75 -10.10 16.18
CA TRP A 390 5.38 -9.21 15.09
C TRP A 390 6.60 -8.76 14.27
N VAL A 391 7.71 -8.42 14.94
CA VAL A 391 8.99 -8.06 14.33
C VAL A 391 9.53 -9.20 13.48
N HIS A 392 9.59 -10.41 14.05
CA HIS A 392 10.03 -11.61 13.34
C HIS A 392 9.19 -11.84 12.07
N LEU A 393 7.85 -11.85 12.19
CA LEU A 393 6.97 -12.01 11.05
C LEU A 393 7.19 -10.92 10.00
N LYS A 394 7.42 -9.67 10.41
CA LYS A 394 7.66 -8.55 9.50
C LYS A 394 8.97 -8.65 8.73
N ASN A 395 10.02 -9.12 9.38
CA ASN A 395 11.33 -9.29 8.77
C ASN A 395 11.35 -10.47 7.78
N GLU A 396 10.59 -11.52 8.07
CA GLU A 396 10.45 -12.71 7.19
C GLU A 396 9.46 -12.49 6.03
N THR A 397 8.47 -11.62 6.19
CA THR A 397 7.43 -11.46 5.18
C THR A 397 7.93 -10.70 3.95
N ARG A 398 7.78 -11.33 2.77
CA ARG A 398 8.06 -10.71 1.47
C ARG A 398 7.24 -9.43 1.26
N LYS A 399 7.92 -8.29 1.07
CA LYS A 399 7.27 -7.02 0.73
C LYS A 399 6.85 -7.01 -0.75
N ARG A 400 5.70 -6.40 -1.04
CA ARG A 400 5.24 -6.17 -2.43
C ARG A 400 6.28 -5.37 -3.20
N LYS A 401 6.54 -5.76 -4.45
CA LYS A 401 7.40 -5.00 -5.37
C LYS A 401 6.76 -3.66 -5.67
N ASP A 402 7.49 -2.57 -5.42
CA ASP A 402 7.12 -1.21 -5.78
C ASP A 402 8.19 -0.64 -6.70
N ARG A 403 7.80 -0.34 -7.96
CA ARG A 403 8.70 0.18 -8.99
C ARG A 403 8.97 1.68 -8.85
N ARG A 404 8.33 2.35 -7.90
CA ARG A 404 8.41 3.80 -7.71
C ARG A 404 9.43 4.23 -6.66
N ILE A 405 10.04 3.28 -5.97
CA ILE A 405 11.06 3.55 -4.96
C ILE A 405 12.38 2.94 -5.38
N GLU A 406 13.48 3.66 -5.15
CA GLU A 406 14.84 3.20 -5.47
C GLU A 406 15.30 2.06 -4.58
N LEU A 407 14.78 1.98 -3.35
CA LEU A 407 15.14 0.94 -2.40
C LEU A 407 14.65 -0.45 -2.84
N PRO A 408 15.38 -1.52 -2.48
CA PRO A 408 15.01 -2.87 -2.86
C PRO A 408 13.61 -3.23 -2.32
N THR A 409 12.74 -3.68 -3.22
CA THR A 409 11.37 -4.15 -2.93
C THR A 409 11.09 -5.47 -3.62
N GLY A 410 10.09 -6.21 -3.15
CA GLY A 410 9.78 -7.53 -3.70
C GLY A 410 10.44 -8.69 -2.97
N PHE A 411 11.10 -8.44 -1.84
CA PHE A 411 11.81 -9.42 -1.02
C PHE A 411 11.49 -9.23 0.47
N ALA A 412 11.80 -10.23 1.28
CA ALA A 412 11.72 -10.14 2.74
C ALA A 412 12.84 -9.22 3.26
N PRO A 413 12.58 -8.34 4.25
CA PRO A 413 13.63 -7.51 4.85
C PRO A 413 14.84 -8.30 5.36
N GLU A 414 14.63 -9.48 5.92
CA GLU A 414 15.71 -10.36 6.39
C GLU A 414 16.64 -10.77 5.25
N PHE A 415 16.06 -11.23 4.14
CA PHE A 415 16.81 -11.58 2.93
C PHE A 415 17.58 -10.38 2.38
N LEU A 416 16.94 -9.20 2.31
CA LEU A 416 17.61 -7.98 1.87
C LEU A 416 18.84 -7.71 2.73
N TYR A 417 18.66 -7.69 4.05
CA TYR A 417 19.71 -7.37 5.01
C TYR A 417 20.89 -8.35 4.93
N GLY A 418 20.63 -9.66 4.80
CA GLY A 418 21.67 -10.68 4.80
C GLY A 418 22.31 -11.00 3.44
N THR A 419 21.81 -10.44 2.33
CA THR A 419 22.37 -10.72 0.98
C THR A 419 22.52 -9.45 0.13
N PRO A 420 23.28 -8.43 0.59
CA PRO A 420 23.44 -7.17 -0.13
C PRO A 420 24.10 -7.33 -1.51
N GLU A 421 24.95 -8.33 -1.70
CA GLU A 421 25.68 -8.58 -2.94
C GLU A 421 24.74 -8.92 -4.09
N HIS A 422 23.60 -9.56 -3.79
CA HIS A 422 22.54 -9.85 -4.78
C HIS A 422 21.99 -8.58 -5.44
N PHE A 423 22.09 -7.44 -4.75
CA PHE A 423 21.60 -6.14 -5.22
C PHE A 423 22.73 -5.24 -5.75
N GLY A 424 23.96 -5.76 -5.87
CA GLY A 424 25.13 -4.98 -6.25
C GLY A 424 25.53 -3.96 -5.18
N THR A 425 25.26 -4.28 -3.91
CA THR A 425 25.59 -3.46 -2.74
C THR A 425 26.45 -4.26 -1.76
N GLU A 426 26.96 -3.61 -0.72
CA GLU A 426 27.79 -4.24 0.32
C GLU A 426 27.25 -3.94 1.72
N ASP A 427 27.68 -4.73 2.70
CA ASP A 427 27.41 -4.45 4.11
C ASP A 427 28.34 -3.32 4.61
N HIS A 428 27.74 -2.24 5.13
CA HIS A 428 28.45 -1.09 5.67
C HIS A 428 28.65 -1.12 7.19
N LEU A 429 28.47 -2.28 7.82
CA LEU A 429 28.71 -2.45 9.25
C LEU A 429 30.19 -2.20 9.59
N VAL A 430 30.44 -1.40 10.61
CA VAL A 430 31.78 -1.20 11.18
C VAL A 430 31.95 -2.20 12.33
N PRO A 431 32.84 -3.21 12.17
CA PRO A 431 32.94 -4.31 13.12
C PRO A 431 33.47 -3.84 14.48
N ILE A 432 32.81 -4.26 15.55
CA ILE A 432 33.22 -3.99 16.93
C ILE A 432 33.38 -5.34 17.66
N PRO A 433 34.52 -5.61 18.30
CA PRO A 433 34.69 -6.82 19.10
C PRO A 433 33.64 -6.92 20.21
N VAL A 434 33.03 -8.10 20.37
CA VAL A 434 31.99 -8.34 21.39
C VAL A 434 32.49 -8.02 22.79
N SER A 435 33.74 -8.34 23.12
CA SER A 435 34.37 -8.02 24.40
C SER A 435 34.42 -6.52 24.69
N ARG A 436 34.61 -5.68 23.66
CA ARG A 436 34.57 -4.22 23.83
C ARG A 436 33.18 -3.74 24.19
N ILE A 437 32.15 -4.32 23.57
CA ILE A 437 30.74 -3.97 23.84
C ILE A 437 30.35 -4.41 25.25
N GLU A 438 30.77 -5.60 25.67
CA GLU A 438 30.54 -6.10 27.04
C GLU A 438 31.22 -5.21 28.08
N ASN A 439 32.45 -4.78 27.83
CA ASN A 439 33.13 -3.83 28.72
C ASN A 439 32.38 -2.50 28.81
N LEU A 440 31.90 -1.94 27.69
CA LEU A 440 31.11 -0.71 27.70
C LEU A 440 29.79 -0.86 28.48
N LEU A 441 29.13 -2.01 28.36
CA LEU A 441 27.93 -2.31 29.14
C LEU A 441 28.22 -2.38 30.64
N LEU A 442 29.39 -2.91 31.04
CA LEU A 442 29.81 -2.96 32.44
C LEU A 442 30.27 -1.60 32.97
N GLU A 443 31.01 -0.83 32.18
CA GLU A 443 31.58 0.47 32.54
C GLU A 443 30.50 1.55 32.67
N HIS A 444 29.57 1.64 31.70
CA HIS A 444 28.59 2.72 31.63
C HIS A 444 27.21 2.35 32.19
N TYR A 445 26.87 1.05 32.24
CA TYR A 445 25.55 0.57 32.67
C TYR A 445 25.64 -0.61 33.67
N PRO A 446 26.34 -0.42 34.81
CA PRO A 446 26.54 -1.49 35.80
C PRO A 446 25.22 -1.96 36.45
N ASP A 447 24.29 -1.04 36.64
CA ASP A 447 22.96 -1.17 37.24
C ASP A 447 21.86 -1.49 36.20
N ARG A 448 22.21 -1.91 34.98
CA ARG A 448 21.23 -2.16 33.91
C ARG A 448 20.11 -3.11 34.34
N GLU A 449 20.40 -4.15 35.13
CA GLU A 449 19.36 -5.09 35.58
C GLU A 449 18.31 -4.38 36.45
N GLU A 450 18.72 -3.40 37.25
CA GLU A 450 17.83 -2.55 38.03
C GLU A 450 17.09 -1.54 37.16
N MET A 451 17.78 -0.88 36.22
CA MET A 451 17.18 0.09 35.30
C MET A 451 16.03 -0.49 34.45
N PHE A 452 16.13 -1.78 34.10
CA PHE A 452 15.11 -2.49 33.33
C PHE A 452 14.05 -3.18 34.20
N ARG A 453 14.08 -3.01 35.52
CA ARG A 453 12.97 -3.43 36.38
C ARG A 453 11.73 -2.62 36.03
N GLN A 454 10.64 -3.36 35.79
CA GLN A 454 9.39 -2.84 35.26
C GLN A 454 8.48 -2.24 36.35
N THR A 455 8.73 -2.66 37.59
CA THR A 455 7.99 -2.28 38.79
C THR A 455 8.98 -2.14 39.95
N PRO A 456 8.63 -1.42 41.03
CA PRO A 456 9.45 -1.33 42.23
C PRO A 456 9.89 -2.72 42.73
N PRO A 457 11.13 -2.87 43.25
CA PRO A 457 11.65 -4.19 43.63
C PRO A 457 10.75 -4.95 44.60
N TRP A 458 10.24 -4.26 45.64
CA TRP A 458 9.35 -4.84 46.64
C TRP A 458 8.04 -5.39 46.03
N PHE A 459 7.50 -4.69 45.02
CA PHE A 459 6.30 -5.11 44.32
C PHE A 459 6.61 -6.29 43.40
N HIS A 460 7.72 -6.19 42.64
CA HIS A 460 8.14 -7.20 41.69
C HIS A 460 8.35 -8.57 42.35
N GLU A 461 9.08 -8.60 43.46
CA GLU A 461 9.35 -9.83 44.22
C GLU A 461 8.06 -10.46 44.74
N THR A 462 7.15 -9.63 45.24
CA THR A 462 5.84 -10.08 45.74
C THR A 462 4.96 -10.62 44.62
N ALA A 463 4.86 -9.90 43.50
CA ALA A 463 4.09 -10.33 42.34
C ALA A 463 4.64 -11.63 41.74
N MET A 464 5.96 -11.77 41.64
CA MET A 464 6.62 -13.01 41.21
C MET A 464 6.32 -14.17 42.16
N SER A 465 6.37 -13.94 43.48
CA SER A 465 6.06 -14.96 44.49
C SER A 465 4.61 -15.44 44.38
N ILE A 466 3.66 -14.50 44.26
CA ILE A 466 2.23 -14.81 44.06
C ILE A 466 2.03 -15.59 42.76
N MET A 467 2.59 -15.11 41.65
CA MET A 467 2.47 -15.73 40.33
C MET A 467 2.93 -17.19 40.36
N ASN A 468 4.08 -17.45 40.99
CA ASN A 468 4.62 -18.80 41.16
C ASN A 468 3.71 -19.68 42.04
N ARG A 469 3.16 -19.12 43.12
CA ARG A 469 2.28 -19.85 44.06
C ARG A 469 0.99 -20.31 43.41
N ILE A 470 0.38 -19.48 42.55
CA ILE A 470 -0.85 -19.82 41.82
C ILE A 470 -0.58 -20.57 40.51
N GLY A 471 0.69 -20.83 40.17
CA GLY A 471 1.08 -21.63 39.02
C GLY A 471 1.02 -20.91 37.67
N LEU A 472 0.91 -19.57 37.67
CA LEU A 472 0.99 -18.76 36.45
C LEU A 472 2.43 -18.63 35.98
N ARG A 473 2.62 -18.56 34.65
CA ARG A 473 3.92 -18.32 34.02
C ARG A 473 3.75 -17.42 32.82
N PHE A 474 4.67 -16.46 32.64
CA PHE A 474 4.65 -15.55 31.48
C PHE A 474 4.58 -16.27 30.13
N SER A 475 5.19 -17.46 30.00
CA SER A 475 5.14 -18.26 28.78
C SER A 475 3.73 -18.64 28.33
N ASN A 476 2.77 -18.67 29.26
CA ASN A 476 1.40 -19.10 29.02
C ASN A 476 0.43 -17.90 28.94
N ILE A 477 0.92 -16.68 29.17
CA ILE A 477 0.12 -15.47 29.11
C ILE A 477 0.28 -14.85 27.73
N THR A 478 -0.83 -14.44 27.15
CA THR A 478 -0.90 -13.75 25.85
C THR A 478 -1.69 -12.45 26.03
N ILE A 479 -1.66 -11.59 25.02
CA ILE A 479 -2.51 -10.39 24.99
C ILE A 479 -4.00 -10.71 25.21
N GLY A 480 -4.47 -11.87 24.73
CA GLY A 480 -5.87 -12.28 24.93
C GLY A 480 -6.17 -12.84 26.32
N THR A 481 -5.16 -13.21 27.11
CA THR A 481 -5.32 -13.89 28.41
C THR A 481 -4.72 -13.11 29.58
N VAL A 482 -4.05 -11.98 29.33
CA VAL A 482 -3.37 -11.16 30.35
C VAL A 482 -4.32 -10.66 31.44
N TRP A 483 -5.56 -10.31 31.10
CA TRP A 483 -6.55 -9.90 32.08
C TRP A 483 -7.00 -11.05 32.99
N LEU A 484 -7.03 -12.29 32.51
CA LEU A 484 -7.32 -13.44 33.38
C LEU A 484 -6.24 -13.58 34.47
N ALA A 485 -4.97 -13.44 34.09
CA ALA A 485 -3.86 -13.42 35.04
C ALA A 485 -3.95 -12.22 36.00
N PHE A 486 -4.34 -11.05 35.49
CA PHE A 486 -4.55 -9.85 36.31
C PHE A 486 -5.62 -10.08 37.39
N TYR A 487 -6.80 -10.58 37.00
CA TYR A 487 -7.91 -10.84 37.92
C TYR A 487 -7.61 -11.96 38.91
N GLU A 488 -6.83 -12.96 38.52
CA GLU A 488 -6.39 -14.04 39.41
C GLU A 488 -5.37 -13.54 40.45
N MET A 489 -4.45 -12.65 40.05
CA MET A 489 -3.40 -12.14 40.93
C MET A 489 -3.88 -11.03 41.86
N LEU A 490 -4.77 -10.15 41.41
CA LEU A 490 -5.14 -8.91 42.13
C LEU A 490 -5.64 -9.15 43.57
N PRO A 491 -6.51 -10.14 43.86
CA PRO A 491 -6.95 -10.40 45.24
C PRO A 491 -5.80 -10.79 46.17
N HIS A 492 -4.82 -11.57 45.68
CA HIS A 492 -3.65 -11.97 46.45
C HIS A 492 -2.71 -10.79 46.71
N ILE A 493 -2.54 -9.91 45.73
CA ILE A 493 -1.75 -8.68 45.86
C ILE A 493 -2.39 -7.77 46.92
N ARG A 494 -3.70 -7.54 46.86
CA ARG A 494 -4.45 -6.74 47.85
C ARG A 494 -4.40 -7.31 49.26
N GLN A 495 -4.39 -8.63 49.39
CA GLN A 495 -4.24 -9.29 50.70
C GLN A 495 -2.85 -9.03 51.31
N GLN A 496 -1.82 -8.95 50.48
CA GLN A 496 -0.44 -8.72 50.93
C GLN A 496 -0.14 -7.24 51.19
N PHE A 497 -0.86 -6.34 50.53
CA PHE A 497 -0.71 -4.89 50.65
C PHE A 497 -2.03 -4.21 51.01
N PRO A 498 -2.48 -4.30 52.28
CA PRO A 498 -3.64 -3.54 52.74
C PRO A 498 -3.42 -2.02 52.62
N PRO A 499 -4.48 -1.19 52.54
CA PRO A 499 -4.35 0.25 52.36
C PRO A 499 -3.42 0.90 53.40
N GLY A 500 -2.39 1.63 52.94
CA GLY A 500 -1.42 2.32 53.80
C GLY A 500 -0.22 1.49 54.26
N SER A 501 -0.01 0.28 53.72
CA SER A 501 1.08 -0.64 54.12
C SER A 501 2.32 -0.62 53.22
N PHE A 502 2.31 0.16 52.15
CA PHE A 502 3.39 0.23 51.17
C PHE A 502 4.11 1.59 51.23
N PRO A 503 5.42 1.66 50.91
CA PRO A 503 6.21 2.87 51.06
C PRO A 503 5.67 3.99 50.17
N THR A 504 5.12 5.05 50.78
CA THR A 504 4.62 6.22 50.06
C THR A 504 5.73 7.18 49.67
N GLU A 505 6.93 7.04 50.24
CA GLU A 505 8.05 7.99 50.10
C GLU A 505 8.74 7.99 48.71
N GLU A 506 8.54 6.97 47.87
CA GLU A 506 9.08 6.96 46.50
C GLU A 506 8.15 7.63 45.46
N LEU A 507 6.92 7.98 45.84
CA LEU A 507 5.91 8.57 44.94
C LEU A 507 6.23 10.00 44.50
N GLU A 508 7.03 10.76 45.25
CA GLU A 508 7.35 12.16 44.91
C GLU A 508 8.50 12.32 43.90
N THR A 509 9.25 11.26 43.62
CA THR A 509 10.40 11.32 42.68
C THR A 509 10.17 10.68 41.31
N GLN A 510 9.00 10.07 41.06
CA GLN A 510 8.71 9.36 39.82
C GLN A 510 7.37 9.75 39.16
N ASP A 511 6.94 11.01 39.29
CA ASP A 511 5.84 11.54 38.48
C ASP A 511 6.40 12.40 37.33
N PRO A 512 6.51 11.89 36.08
CA PRO A 512 7.02 12.67 34.95
C PRO A 512 5.92 13.53 34.29
N LEU A 513 4.74 13.65 34.91
CA LEU A 513 3.57 14.26 34.26
C LEU A 513 3.30 15.72 34.62
N THR A 514 4.17 16.38 35.39
CA THR A 514 4.06 17.83 35.63
C THR A 514 5.41 18.53 35.61
N ASP A 515 5.97 18.76 34.42
CA ASP A 515 6.74 20.00 34.23
C ASP A 515 6.53 20.57 32.83
N SER A 516 5.40 21.27 32.68
CA SER A 516 5.21 22.24 31.61
C SER A 516 5.43 23.65 32.16
N THR A 517 6.59 23.95 32.71
CA THR A 517 6.98 25.35 32.89
C THR A 517 7.73 25.85 31.67
N ARG A 518 6.99 26.68 30.90
CA ARG A 518 7.51 27.65 29.95
C ARG A 518 8.76 28.33 30.53
N THR A 519 9.88 28.21 29.83
CA THR A 519 10.91 29.25 29.84
C THR A 519 11.26 29.59 28.40
N ASN A 520 10.65 30.68 27.93
CA ASN A 520 11.20 31.49 26.85
C ASN A 520 12.61 31.90 27.26
N PHE A 521 13.62 31.65 26.44
CA PHE A 521 14.73 32.59 26.25
C PHE A 521 15.30 32.44 24.83
N ALA A 522 15.77 33.59 24.35
CA ALA A 522 16.13 33.98 22.99
C ALA A 522 17.09 33.05 22.23
#